data_AF-A0A0D5NNL2-F1
#
_entry.id   AF-A0A0D5NNL2-F1
#
_cell.length_a   1.000
_cell.length_b   1.000
_cell.length_c   1.000
_cell.angle_alpha   90.00
_cell.angle_beta   90.00
_cell.angle_gamma   90.00
#
_symmetry.space_group_name_H-M   'P 1'
#
loop_
_entity.id
_entity.type
_entity.pdbx_description
1 polymer ?
#
loop_
_entity_poly.entity_id
_entity_poly.type
_entity_poly.pdbx_seq_one_letter_code
_entity_poly.pdbx_strand_id
1 'polypeptide(L)' 'MTRDWEESTHRSETDQVQKSQYDAHETADQLVVDRVAAIAEQRGFPRAQTALAWVLQKEPNTSPIIGVTKMGRETGSE' A
#
# COMPACT_ATOMS: atom_id res chain seq x y z
N MET A 1 1.78 -1.40 -2.15
CA MET A 1 2.26 -0.32 -1.23
C MET A 1 3.30 -0.80 -0.23
N THR A 2 3.10 -1.93 0.46
CA THR A 2 4.08 -2.47 1.43
C THR A 2 5.01 -3.53 0.87
N ARG A 3 4.70 -4.07 -0.31
CA ARG A 3 5.57 -4.95 -1.10
C ARG A 3 6.22 -4.16 -2.21
N ASP A 4 7.40 -4.61 -2.61
CA ASP A 4 8.07 -4.08 -3.79
C ASP A 4 7.23 -4.37 -5.02
N TRP A 5 7.24 -3.40 -5.94
CA TRP A 5 6.35 -3.40 -7.10
C TRP A 5 6.58 -4.61 -8.02
N GLU A 6 7.80 -5.14 -8.03
CA GLU A 6 8.21 -6.29 -8.85
C GLU A 6 7.74 -7.65 -8.27
N GLU A 7 7.14 -7.68 -7.08
CA GLU A 7 6.77 -8.93 -6.43
C GLU A 7 5.43 -9.49 -6.95
N SER A 8 5.51 -10.49 -7.84
CA SER A 8 4.34 -11.21 -8.37
C SER A 8 3.87 -12.34 -7.44
N THR A 9 2.57 -12.62 -7.47
CA THR A 9 1.94 -13.77 -6.81
C THR A 9 1.16 -14.61 -7.82
N HIS A 10 0.95 -15.89 -7.52
CA HIS A 10 0.13 -16.75 -8.38
C HIS A 10 -1.26 -16.15 -8.67
N ARG A 11 -1.87 -15.46 -7.71
CA ARG A 11 -3.17 -14.81 -7.92
C ARG A 11 -3.08 -13.65 -8.90
N SER A 12 -2.07 -12.77 -8.78
CA SER A 12 -1.91 -11.62 -9.68
C SER A 12 -1.67 -12.03 -11.13
N GLU A 13 -1.11 -13.21 -11.36
CA GLU A 13 -0.90 -13.74 -12.72
C GLU A 13 -2.19 -14.29 -13.34
N THR A 14 -2.99 -15.03 -12.55
CA THR A 14 -4.15 -15.79 -13.06
C THR A 14 -5.50 -15.08 -12.94
N ASP A 15 -5.64 -14.10 -12.05
CA ASP A 15 -6.91 -13.41 -11.77
C ASP A 15 -7.20 -12.35 -12.85
N GLN A 16 -7.90 -12.75 -13.90
CA GLN A 16 -8.29 -11.88 -15.03
C GLN A 16 -9.24 -10.75 -14.59
N VAL A 17 -10.03 -10.97 -13.53
CA VAL A 17 -10.95 -9.96 -12.99
C VAL A 17 -10.16 -8.88 -12.24
N GLN A 18 -9.13 -9.26 -11.50
CA GLN A 18 -8.21 -8.30 -10.89
C GLN A 18 -7.58 -7.40 -11.96
N LYS A 19 -7.06 -7.99 -13.04
CA LYS A 19 -6.47 -7.23 -14.15
C LYS A 19 -7.44 -6.23 -14.76
N SER A 20 -8.66 -6.68 -15.11
CA SER A 20 -9.64 -5.80 -15.75
C SER A 20 -10.07 -4.62 -14.88
N GLN A 21 -10.06 -4.77 -13.56
CA GLN A 21 -10.53 -3.74 -12.62
C GLN A 21 -9.44 -2.74 -12.22
N TYR A 22 -8.17 -3.14 -12.20
CA TYR A 22 -7.09 -2.34 -11.59
C TYR A 22 -5.98 -1.91 -12.56
N ASP A 23 -5.79 -2.57 -13.70
CA ASP A 23 -4.68 -2.25 -14.62
C ASP A 23 -4.83 -0.86 -15.28
N ALA A 24 -6.07 -0.33 -15.36
CA ALA A 24 -6.34 0.96 -16.01
C ALA A 24 -5.65 2.17 -15.33
N HIS A 25 -5.24 2.04 -14.07
CA HIS A 25 -4.62 3.12 -13.30
C HIS A 25 -3.21 2.79 -12.81
N GLU A 26 -2.61 1.72 -13.34
CA GLU A 26 -1.32 1.19 -12.90
C GLU A 26 -0.21 2.26 -12.85
N THR A 27 -0.08 3.07 -13.90
CA THR A 27 0.95 4.13 -13.98
C THR A 27 0.76 5.20 -12.90
N ALA A 28 -0.49 5.57 -12.59
CA ALA A 28 -0.77 6.56 -11.56
C ALA A 28 -0.49 5.99 -10.17
N ASP A 29 -0.87 4.73 -9.95
CA ASP A 29 -0.61 4.02 -8.71
C ASP A 29 0.90 3.88 -8.43
N GLN A 30 1.70 3.59 -9.45
CA GLN A 30 3.15 3.50 -9.32
C GLN A 30 3.77 4.83 -8.84
N LEU A 31 3.37 5.97 -9.42
CA LEU A 31 3.84 7.29 -8.99
C LEU A 31 3.51 7.59 -7.52
N VAL A 32 2.32 7.19 -7.06
CA VAL A 32 1.93 7.35 -5.66
C VAL A 32 2.77 6.45 -4.75
N VAL A 33 2.98 5.19 -5.15
CA VAL A 33 3.77 4.19 -4.42
C VAL A 33 5.23 4.65 -4.24
N ASP A 34 5.84 5.23 -5.27
CA ASP A 34 7.19 5.78 -5.24
C ASP A 34 7.28 7.00 -4.33
N ARG A 35 6.27 7.88 -4.39
CA ARG A 35 6.24 9.06 -3.52
C ARG A 35 6.12 8.68 -2.05
N VAL A 36 5.28 7.69 -1.73
CA VAL A 36 5.14 7.16 -0.37
C VAL A 36 6.45 6.50 0.09
N ALA A 37 7.15 5.78 -0.79
CA ALA A 37 8.46 5.20 -0.49
C ALA A 37 9.49 6.27 -0.11
N ALA A 38 9.63 7.30 -0.95
CA ALA A 38 10.56 8.39 -0.69
C ALA A 38 10.27 9.14 0.63
N ILE A 39 8.99 9.35 0.97
CA ILE A 39 8.60 9.98 2.24
C ILE A 39 8.88 9.06 3.43
N ALA A 40 8.62 7.77 3.29
CA ALA A 40 8.88 6.76 4.31
C ALA A 40 10.38 6.69 4.64
N GLU A 41 11.24 6.65 3.62
CA GLU A 41 12.70 6.67 3.77
C GLU A 41 13.20 7.94 4.46
N GLN A 42 12.72 9.12 4.02
CA GLN A 42 13.12 10.40 4.61
C GLN A 42 12.75 10.51 6.09
N ARG A 43 11.66 9.88 6.51
CA ARG A 43 11.15 9.97 7.89
C ARG A 43 11.53 8.78 8.76
N GLY A 44 12.14 7.73 8.18
CA GLY A 44 12.50 6.50 8.90
C GLY A 44 11.30 5.67 9.38
N PHE A 45 10.12 5.84 8.77
CA PHE A 45 8.92 5.07 9.11
C PHE A 45 8.61 4.03 8.04
N PRO A 46 7.96 2.90 8.39
CA PRO A 46 7.46 1.95 7.40
C PRO A 46 6.51 2.60 6.39
N ARG A 47 6.57 2.15 5.13
CA ARG A 47 5.66 2.60 4.04
C ARG A 47 4.18 2.44 4.41
N ALA A 48 3.84 1.38 5.15
CA ALA A 48 2.49 1.12 5.64
C ALA A 48 1.97 2.22 6.56
N GLN A 49 2.79 2.65 7.52
CA GLN A 49 2.44 3.70 8.48
C GLN A 49 2.33 5.05 7.78
N THR A 50 3.23 5.33 6.84
CA THR A 50 3.20 6.55 6.02
C THR A 50 1.91 6.64 5.18
N ALA A 51 1.53 5.55 4.52
CA ALA A 51 0.28 5.48 3.76
C ALA A 51 -0.96 5.65 4.65
N LEU A 52 -0.97 5.01 5.81
CA LEU A 52 -2.07 5.12 6.77
C LEU A 52 -2.23 6.54 7.30
N ALA A 53 -1.12 7.21 7.64
CA ALA A 53 -1.14 8.60 8.08
C ALA A 53 -1.69 9.53 6.98
N TRP A 54 -1.36 9.28 5.71
CA TRP A 54 -1.90 10.05 4.59
C TRP A 54 -3.43 9.89 4.44
N VAL A 55 -3.95 8.68 4.64
CA VAL A 55 -5.40 8.39 4.59
C VAL A 55 -6.14 9.03 5.78
N LEU A 56 -5.53 9.00 6.96
CA LEU A 56 -6.07 9.60 8.19
C LEU A 56 -6.13 11.12 8.15
N GLN A 57 -5.25 11.78 7.39
CA GLN A 57 -5.26 13.25 7.31
C GLN A 57 -6.37 13.82 6.41
N LYS A 58 -7.20 12.98 5.79
CA LYS A 58 -8.30 13.39 4.90
C LYS A 58 -9.63 13.33 5.66
N GLU A 59 -10.31 14.47 5.83
CA GLU A 59 -11.68 14.47 6.36
C GLU A 59 -12.69 13.90 5.33
N PRO A 60 -13.75 13.19 5.75
CA PRO A 60 -14.22 12.94 7.12
C PRO A 60 -13.73 11.60 7.69
N ASN A 61 -12.55 11.11 7.30
CA ASN A 61 -12.13 9.77 7.61
C ASN A 61 -11.77 9.59 9.11
N THR A 62 -12.76 9.24 9.93
CA THR A 62 -12.61 9.14 11.39
C THR A 62 -11.84 7.90 11.82
N SER A 63 -11.99 6.78 11.10
CA SER A 63 -11.29 5.53 11.41
C SER A 63 -11.17 4.63 10.18
N PRO A 64 -9.96 4.35 9.69
CA PRO A 64 -9.73 3.47 8.56
C PRO A 64 -9.93 2.00 8.99
N ILE A 65 -10.52 1.20 8.11
CA ILE A 65 -10.62 -0.26 8.31
C ILE A 65 -9.28 -0.88 7.95
N ILE A 66 -8.61 -1.47 8.93
CA ILE A 66 -7.28 -2.09 8.77
C ILE A 66 -7.43 -3.61 8.72
N GLY A 67 -7.08 -4.22 7.59
CA GLY A 67 -7.00 -5.67 7.43
C GLY A 67 -5.57 -6.17 7.60
N VAL A 68 -5.32 -7.01 8.60
CA VAL A 68 -4.01 -7.63 8.86
C VAL A 68 -4.11 -9.14 8.73
N THR A 69 -3.20 -9.75 7.96
CA THR A 69 -3.14 -11.22 7.81
C THR A 69 -2.06 -11.89 8.65
N LYS A 70 -1.23 -11.10 9.35
CA LYS A 70 -0.22 -11.56 10.31
C LYS A 70 -0.17 -10.56 11.48
N MET A 71 -0.23 -11.06 12.71
CA MET A 71 0.00 -10.23 13.91
C MET A 71 1.47 -9.78 13.90
N GLY A 72 1.70 -8.46 13.93
CA GLY A 72 3.02 -7.85 13.77
C GLY A 72 3.13 -6.88 12.60
N ARG A 73 2.22 -6.95 11.61
CA ARG A 73 2.16 -5.94 10.54
C ARG A 73 1.70 -4.57 11.04
N GLU A 74 0.98 -4.52 12.15
CA GLU A 74 0.62 -3.27 12.80
C GLU A 74 1.78 -2.60 13.55
N THR A 75 2.74 -3.37 14.07
CA THR A 75 3.81 -2.87 14.97
C THR A 75 5.15 -2.63 14.29
N GLY A 76 5.32 -2.98 13.01
CA GLY A 76 6.59 -2.78 12.29
C GLY A 76 7.74 -3.63 12.85
N SER A 77 7.44 -4.69 13.59
CA SER A 77 8.39 -5.67 14.07
C SER A 77 8.35 -6.88 13.13
N GLU A 78 9.40 -7.03 12.32
CA GLU A 78 9.72 -8.30 11.65
C GLU A 78 10.26 -9.34 12.64
#